data_AF-A0A4R3V9Z3-F1
#
_entry.id   AF-A0A4R3V9Z3-F1
#
_cell.length_a   1.000
_cell.length_b   1.000
_cell.length_c   1.000
_cell.angle_alpha   90.00
_cell.angle_beta   90.00
_cell.angle_gamma   90.00
#
_symmetry.space_group_name_H-M   'P 1'
#
loop_
_entity.id
_entity.type
_entity.pdbx_description
1 polymer ?
#
loop_
_entity_poly.entity_id
_entity_poly.type
_entity_poly.pdbx_seq_one_letter_code
_entity_poly.pdbx_strand_id
1 'polypeptide(L)'
;MPTSPPRLQLAAFALLAECLHLGWEALHGGIATHHLLQRADLPGLSNLWGLLVLPALAAWAAGRLPPATAGDGRRIAVGFALPLLLGAALSLAFTLQLQALTEAVFFGSMLLALLLPAHRPESLFGFVLGMSWTFGALLPTLIGAVIAGLSWLVRGIARRAWRVVRPA
;
A
#
# COMPACT_ATOMS: atom_id res chain seq x y z
N MET A 1 -7.51 31.52 7.40
CA MET A 1 -8.35 30.33 7.18
C MET A 1 -7.69 29.17 7.90
N PRO A 2 -8.39 28.41 8.76
CA PRO A 2 -7.81 27.22 9.38
C PRO A 2 -7.48 26.20 8.28
N THR A 3 -6.20 25.82 8.17
CA THR A 3 -5.80 24.76 7.25
C THR A 3 -6.29 23.43 7.78
N SER A 4 -7.02 22.68 6.96
CA SER A 4 -7.46 21.32 7.34
C SER A 4 -6.22 20.47 7.70
N PRO A 5 -6.29 19.62 8.73
CA PRO A 5 -5.16 18.79 9.10
C PRO A 5 -4.74 17.89 7.93
N PRO A 6 -3.44 17.63 7.73
CA PRO A 6 -2.91 16.91 6.56
C PRO A 6 -3.51 15.51 6.40
N ARG A 7 -3.98 14.90 7.49
CA ARG A 7 -4.69 13.62 7.51
C ARG A 7 -6.00 13.67 6.73
N LEU A 8 -6.81 14.72 6.94
CA LEU A 8 -8.09 14.88 6.26
C LEU A 8 -7.88 15.25 4.80
N GLN A 9 -6.85 16.03 4.50
CA GLN A 9 -6.47 16.36 3.12
C GLN A 9 -6.10 15.10 2.34
N LEU A 10 -5.19 14.26 2.87
CA LEU A 10 -4.78 13.04 2.19
C LEU A 10 -5.93 12.03 2.07
N ALA A 11 -6.79 11.93 3.10
CA ALA A 11 -7.99 11.10 3.04
C ALA A 11 -8.98 11.60 1.97
N ALA A 12 -9.20 12.91 1.87
CA ALA A 12 -10.07 13.48 0.85
C ALA A 12 -9.51 13.24 -0.56
N PHE A 13 -8.20 13.38 -0.77
CA PHE A 13 -7.56 13.04 -2.05
C PHE A 13 -7.70 11.56 -2.40
N ALA A 14 -7.48 10.67 -1.43
CA ALA A 14 -7.65 9.24 -1.62
C ALA A 14 -9.11 8.86 -1.94
N LEU A 15 -10.08 9.48 -1.25
CA LEU A 15 -11.50 9.28 -1.53
C LEU A 15 -11.87 9.79 -2.92
N LEU A 16 -11.40 10.98 -3.31
CA LEU A 16 -11.64 11.53 -4.65
C LEU A 16 -11.08 10.60 -5.73
N ALA A 17 -9.84 10.14 -5.56
CA ALA A 17 -9.20 9.22 -6.51
C ALA A 17 -10.00 7.92 -6.66
N GLU A 18 -10.47 7.35 -5.55
CA GLU A 18 -11.29 6.13 -5.58
C GLU A 18 -12.67 6.38 -6.20
N CYS A 19 -13.32 7.50 -5.89
CA CYS A 19 -14.59 7.85 -6.53
C CYS A 19 -14.46 7.99 -8.06
N LEU A 20 -13.35 8.57 -8.54
CA LEU A 20 -13.06 8.67 -9.96
C LEU A 20 -12.82 7.29 -10.58
N HIS A 21 -12.06 6.43 -9.89
CA HIS A 21 -11.80 5.05 -10.32
C HIS A 21 -13.09 4.22 -10.39
N LEU A 22 -13.89 4.20 -9.33
CA LEU A 22 -15.15 3.44 -9.32
C LEU A 22 -16.21 4.04 -10.25
N GLY A 23 -16.20 5.37 -10.44
CA GLY A 23 -17.02 6.03 -11.46
C GLY A 23 -16.65 5.54 -12.85
N TRP A 24 -15.35 5.40 -13.14
CA TRP A 24 -14.88 4.79 -14.39
C TRP A 24 -15.35 3.34 -14.52
N GLU A 25 -15.16 2.49 -13.50
CA GLU A 25 -15.63 1.09 -13.52
C GLU A 25 -17.15 0.99 -13.76
N ALA A 26 -17.93 1.80 -13.04
CA ALA A 26 -19.40 1.82 -13.16
C ALA A 26 -19.87 2.15 -14.58
N LEU A 27 -19.12 3.00 -15.30
CA LEU A 27 -19.41 3.36 -16.69
C LEU A 27 -18.86 2.36 -17.72
N HIS A 28 -17.93 1.47 -17.34
CA HIS A 28 -17.21 0.56 -18.23
C HIS A 28 -17.40 -0.93 -17.92
N GLY A 29 -18.57 -1.32 -17.40
CA GLY A 29 -18.91 -2.72 -17.16
C GLY A 29 -19.29 -3.07 -15.72
N GLY A 30 -19.32 -2.08 -14.83
CA GLY A 30 -19.71 -2.24 -13.44
C GLY A 30 -18.50 -2.33 -12.51
N ILE A 31 -18.77 -2.14 -11.21
CA ILE A 31 -17.73 -2.17 -10.17
C ILE A 31 -17.18 -3.60 -10.05
N ALA A 32 -15.86 -3.73 -10.17
CA ALA A 32 -15.21 -5.02 -10.19
C ALA A 32 -15.27 -5.73 -8.82
N THR A 33 -15.28 -7.05 -8.86
CA THR A 33 -15.17 -7.91 -7.69
C THR A 33 -14.05 -8.93 -7.92
N HIS A 34 -13.02 -8.87 -7.08
CA HIS A 34 -11.89 -9.78 -7.15
C HIS A 34 -12.08 -10.95 -6.19
N HIS A 35 -11.94 -12.16 -6.68
CA HIS A 35 -11.91 -13.33 -5.82
C HIS A 35 -10.51 -13.57 -5.28
N LEU A 36 -10.41 -13.99 -4.01
CA LEU A 36 -9.15 -14.38 -3.41
C LEU A 36 -8.46 -15.45 -4.28
N LEU A 37 -7.16 -15.30 -4.52
CA LEU A 37 -6.35 -16.23 -5.31
C LEU A 37 -6.92 -16.50 -6.72
N GLN A 38 -7.72 -15.58 -7.27
CA GLN A 38 -8.46 -15.76 -8.54
C GLN A 38 -9.37 -17.01 -8.57
N ARG A 39 -9.84 -17.45 -7.40
CA ARG A 39 -10.66 -18.65 -7.25
C ARG A 39 -12.12 -18.28 -7.00
N ALA A 40 -12.98 -18.57 -7.96
CA ALA A 40 -14.41 -18.22 -7.90
C ALA A 40 -15.16 -18.89 -6.73
N ASP A 41 -14.62 -19.98 -6.18
CA ASP A 41 -15.16 -20.66 -4.99
C ASP A 41 -14.80 -19.96 -3.66
N LEU A 42 -13.93 -18.95 -3.67
CA LEU A 42 -13.58 -18.14 -2.52
C LEU A 42 -14.37 -16.80 -2.49
N PRO A 43 -14.49 -16.15 -1.31
CA PRO A 43 -15.19 -14.89 -1.17
C PRO A 43 -14.72 -13.82 -2.18
N GLY A 44 -15.69 -13.19 -2.84
CA GLY A 44 -15.48 -12.04 -3.70
C GLY A 44 -15.29 -10.76 -2.88
N LEU A 45 -14.31 -9.95 -3.27
CA LEU A 45 -13.97 -8.67 -2.67
C LEU A 45 -14.26 -7.57 -3.69
N SER A 46 -15.34 -6.83 -3.49
CA SER A 46 -15.72 -5.72 -4.36
C SER A 46 -14.78 -4.52 -4.19
N ASN A 47 -14.45 -3.84 -5.29
CA ASN A 47 -13.68 -2.59 -5.28
C ASN A 47 -14.40 -1.46 -4.56
N LEU A 48 -15.72 -1.58 -4.33
CA LEU A 48 -16.48 -0.61 -3.55
C LEU A 48 -15.94 -0.41 -2.12
N TRP A 49 -15.30 -1.43 -1.54
CA TRP A 49 -14.62 -1.30 -0.25
C TRP A 49 -13.50 -0.23 -0.27
N GLY A 50 -12.96 0.09 -1.44
CA GLY A 50 -11.98 1.16 -1.62
C GLY A 50 -12.45 2.51 -1.12
N LEU A 51 -13.76 2.82 -1.22
CA LEU A 51 -14.33 4.09 -0.72
C LEU A 51 -14.13 4.28 0.79
N LEU A 52 -13.98 3.18 1.52
CA LEU A 52 -13.66 3.20 2.94
C LEU A 52 -12.17 2.97 3.19
N VAL A 53 -11.62 1.91 2.57
CA VAL A 53 -10.27 1.41 2.87
C VAL A 53 -9.19 2.43 2.48
N LEU A 54 -9.26 2.99 1.28
CA LEU A 54 -8.22 3.89 0.77
C LEU A 54 -8.13 5.21 1.56
N PRO A 55 -9.24 5.94 1.84
CA PRO A 55 -9.17 7.14 2.66
C PRO A 55 -8.84 6.84 4.13
N ALA A 56 -9.29 5.71 4.69
CA ALA A 56 -8.90 5.30 6.04
C ALA A 56 -7.39 5.02 6.12
N LEU A 57 -6.82 4.32 5.14
CA LEU A 57 -5.39 4.03 5.06
C LEU A 57 -4.57 5.30 4.89
N ALA A 58 -5.02 6.24 4.04
CA ALA A 58 -4.44 7.56 3.89
C ALA A 58 -4.43 8.35 5.21
N ALA A 59 -5.57 8.45 5.89
CA ALA A 59 -5.70 9.15 7.17
C ALA A 59 -4.85 8.52 8.28
N TRP A 60 -4.76 7.18 8.29
CA TRP A 60 -3.91 6.43 9.21
C TRP A 60 -2.43 6.68 8.93
N ALA A 61 -2.01 6.60 7.66
CA ALA A 61 -0.62 6.81 7.28
C ALA A 61 -0.16 8.22 7.61
N ALA A 62 -0.94 9.24 7.22
CA ALA A 62 -0.65 10.63 7.53
C ALA A 62 -0.60 10.91 9.05
N GLY A 63 -1.41 10.22 9.85
CA GLY A 63 -1.42 10.37 11.31
C GLY A 63 -0.25 9.74 12.04
N ARG A 64 0.55 8.93 11.34
CA ARG A 64 1.72 8.22 11.87
C ARG A 64 3.03 8.81 11.34
N LEU A 65 2.98 9.81 10.47
CA LEU A 65 4.16 10.51 9.99
C LEU A 65 4.82 11.28 11.16
N PRO A 66 6.15 11.30 11.22
CA PRO A 66 6.86 12.11 12.20
C PRO A 66 6.59 13.60 11.96
N PRO A 67 6.75 14.46 12.99
CA PRO A 67 6.72 15.90 12.82
C PRO A 67 7.71 16.32 11.74
N ALA A 68 7.35 17.28 10.89
CA ALA A 68 8.21 17.72 9.80
C ALA A 68 9.48 18.38 10.34
N THR A 69 10.60 17.64 10.32
CA THR A 69 11.93 18.18 10.56
C THR A 69 12.71 18.29 9.26
N ALA A 70 13.74 19.13 9.22
CA ALA A 70 14.60 19.29 8.05
C ALA A 70 15.26 17.93 7.69
N GLY A 71 14.88 17.34 6.56
CA GLY A 71 15.40 16.07 6.06
C GLY A 71 14.41 14.89 6.07
N ASP A 72 13.35 14.94 6.89
CA ASP A 72 12.36 13.85 6.96
C ASP A 72 11.45 13.79 5.73
N GLY A 73 11.18 14.93 5.08
CA GLY A 73 10.31 15.00 3.91
C GLY A 73 10.80 14.13 2.74
N ARG A 74 12.11 14.15 2.43
CA ARG A 74 12.68 13.30 1.37
C ARG A 74 12.55 11.82 1.71
N ARG A 75 12.76 11.45 2.98
CA ARG A 75 12.68 10.06 3.43
C ARG A 75 11.24 9.53 3.36
N ILE A 76 10.26 10.34 3.74
CA ILE A 76 8.83 10.01 3.61
C ILE A 76 8.46 9.93 2.13
N ALA A 77 8.88 10.89 1.31
CA ALA A 77 8.60 10.89 -0.12
C ALA A 77 9.16 9.65 -0.82
N VAL A 78 10.41 9.26 -0.55
CA VAL A 78 11.01 8.02 -1.08
C VAL A 78 10.30 6.78 -0.52
N GLY A 79 9.94 6.80 0.77
CA GLY A 79 9.21 5.73 1.43
C GLY A 79 7.81 5.49 0.87
N PHE A 80 7.20 6.51 0.29
CA PHE A 80 5.92 6.44 -0.42
C PHE A 80 6.08 6.12 -1.92
N ALA A 81 6.97 6.84 -2.60
CA ALA A 81 7.11 6.80 -4.05
C ALA A 81 7.66 5.46 -4.55
N LEU A 82 8.64 4.85 -3.85
CA LEU A 82 9.18 3.57 -4.28
C LEU A 82 8.13 2.45 -4.23
N PRO A 83 7.38 2.25 -3.13
CA PRO A 83 6.31 1.26 -3.10
C PRO A 83 5.16 1.59 -4.05
N LEU A 84 4.84 2.87 -4.28
CA LEU A 84 3.86 3.29 -5.27
C LEU A 84 4.24 2.84 -6.68
N LEU A 85 5.46 3.15 -7.11
CA LEU A 85 5.96 2.74 -8.42
C LEU A 85 6.05 1.22 -8.55
N LEU A 86 6.42 0.54 -7.46
CA LEU A 86 6.49 -0.92 -7.43
C LEU A 86 5.10 -1.56 -7.57
N GLY A 87 4.10 -1.05 -6.84
CA GLY A 87 2.71 -1.47 -6.98
C GLY A 87 2.17 -1.20 -8.38
N ALA A 88 2.42 0.00 -8.93
CA ALA A 88 2.01 0.34 -10.29
C ALA A 88 2.68 -0.55 -11.35
N ALA A 89 3.97 -0.86 -11.19
CA ALA A 89 4.69 -1.77 -12.09
C ALA A 89 4.13 -3.19 -12.02
N LEU A 90 3.80 -3.67 -10.82
CA LEU A 90 3.19 -4.98 -10.62
C LEU A 90 1.79 -5.05 -11.26
N SER A 91 0.95 -4.04 -11.03
CA SER A 91 -0.35 -3.87 -11.68
C SER A 91 -0.27 -3.87 -13.19
N LEU A 92 0.70 -3.13 -13.74
CA LEU A 92 0.91 -3.04 -15.19
C LEU A 92 1.37 -4.38 -15.76
N ALA A 93 2.34 -5.04 -15.13
CA ALA A 93 2.82 -6.35 -15.57
C ALA A 93 1.69 -7.40 -15.57
N PHE A 94 0.86 -7.40 -14.53
CA PHE A 94 -0.31 -8.29 -14.44
C PHE A 94 -1.33 -7.98 -15.54
N THR A 95 -1.66 -6.70 -15.75
CA THR A 95 -2.61 -6.26 -16.79
C THR A 95 -2.13 -6.64 -18.20
N LEU A 96 -0.82 -6.57 -18.45
CA LEU A 96 -0.19 -6.99 -19.70
C LEU A 96 0.00 -8.51 -19.82
N GLN A 97 -0.49 -9.29 -18.85
CA GLN A 97 -0.36 -10.75 -18.79
C GLN A 97 1.09 -11.26 -18.82
N LEU A 98 2.04 -10.45 -18.33
CA LEU A 98 3.47 -10.81 -18.25
C LEU A 98 3.74 -11.62 -16.99
N GLN A 99 3.24 -12.85 -16.94
CA GLN A 99 3.22 -13.72 -15.74
C GLN A 99 4.59 -13.81 -15.03
N ALA A 100 5.66 -14.12 -15.77
CA ALA A 100 7.01 -14.25 -15.19
C ALA A 100 7.51 -12.93 -14.57
N LEU A 101 7.16 -11.78 -15.16
CA LEU A 101 7.51 -10.46 -14.62
C LEU A 101 6.67 -10.14 -13.38
N THR A 102 5.37 -10.42 -13.41
CA THR A 102 4.48 -10.25 -12.25
C THR A 102 4.99 -11.05 -11.06
N GLU A 103 5.33 -12.33 -11.26
CA GLU A 103 5.88 -13.19 -10.21
C GLU A 103 7.23 -12.68 -9.70
N ALA A 104 8.16 -12.34 -10.61
CA ALA A 104 9.47 -11.83 -10.22
C ALA A 104 9.37 -10.53 -9.42
N VAL A 105 8.52 -9.58 -9.83
CA VAL A 105 8.29 -8.32 -9.12
C VAL A 105 7.59 -8.57 -7.79
N PHE A 106 6.58 -9.45 -7.75
CA PHE A 106 5.85 -9.77 -6.51
C PHE A 106 6.75 -10.44 -5.48
N PHE A 107 7.40 -11.56 -5.81
CA PHE A 107 8.26 -12.27 -4.87
C PHE A 107 9.53 -11.48 -4.54
N GLY A 108 10.12 -10.81 -5.53
CA GLY A 108 11.28 -9.93 -5.31
C GLY A 108 10.96 -8.77 -4.37
N SER A 109 9.81 -8.12 -4.56
CA SER A 109 9.35 -7.04 -3.67
C SER A 109 9.05 -7.54 -2.26
N MET A 110 8.47 -8.73 -2.11
CA MET A 110 8.21 -9.35 -0.81
C MET A 110 9.51 -9.60 -0.04
N LEU A 111 10.54 -10.16 -0.70
CA LEU A 111 11.87 -10.35 -0.08
C LEU A 111 12.50 -9.01 0.29
N LEU A 112 12.46 -8.04 -0.61
CA LEU A 112 12.96 -6.68 -0.34
C LEU A 112 12.20 -6.03 0.82
N ALA A 113 10.89 -6.24 0.93
CA ALA A 113 10.06 -5.66 1.99
C ALA A 113 10.41 -6.18 3.38
N LEU A 114 10.92 -7.42 3.50
CA LEU A 114 11.45 -7.95 4.75
C LEU A 114 12.75 -7.24 5.16
N LEU A 115 13.58 -6.87 4.19
CA LEU A 115 14.86 -6.21 4.39
C LEU A 115 14.76 -4.69 4.47
N LEU A 116 13.75 -4.08 3.85
CA LEU A 116 13.46 -2.65 3.81
C LEU A 116 12.38 -2.30 4.86
N PRO A 117 12.20 -1.03 5.24
CA PRO A 117 11.24 -0.67 6.29
C PRO A 117 9.81 -0.60 5.73
N ALA A 118 9.33 -1.68 5.11
CA ALA A 118 8.00 -1.75 4.49
C ALA A 118 6.85 -1.63 5.49
N HIS A 119 7.12 -1.87 6.78
CA HIS A 119 6.19 -1.59 7.87
C HIS A 119 5.89 -0.10 8.09
N ARG A 120 6.56 0.80 7.38
CA ARG A 120 6.26 2.22 7.47
C ARG A 120 4.90 2.53 6.85
N PRO A 121 4.08 3.38 7.49
CA PRO A 121 2.74 3.69 7.02
C PRO A 121 2.71 4.25 5.59
N GLU A 122 3.65 5.13 5.24
CA GLU A 122 3.75 5.69 3.89
C GLU A 122 4.06 4.65 2.82
N SER A 123 4.79 3.59 3.18
CA SER A 123 5.13 2.50 2.26
C SER A 123 3.95 1.60 1.96
N LEU A 124 3.18 1.23 3.00
CA LEU A 124 1.94 0.46 2.80
C LEU A 124 0.93 1.26 1.97
N PHE A 125 0.73 2.54 2.30
CA PHE A 125 -0.18 3.39 1.55
C PHE A 125 0.24 3.57 0.09
N GLY A 126 1.53 3.84 -0.17
CA GLY A 126 2.05 3.95 -1.53
C GLY A 126 1.82 2.69 -2.36
N PHE A 127 2.17 1.53 -1.81
CA PHE A 127 1.96 0.24 -2.48
C PHE A 127 0.49 -0.03 -2.80
N VAL A 128 -0.41 0.15 -1.82
CA VAL A 128 -1.85 -0.06 -2.01
C VAL A 128 -2.38 0.86 -3.10
N LEU A 129 -2.03 2.15 -3.06
CA LEU A 129 -2.47 3.12 -4.05
C LEU A 129 -2.03 2.75 -5.47
N GLY A 130 -0.79 2.23 -5.64
CA GLY A 130 -0.29 1.77 -6.94
C GLY A 130 -0.98 0.50 -7.46
N MET A 131 -1.58 -0.27 -6.55
CA MET A 131 -2.30 -1.51 -6.88
C MET A 131 -3.80 -1.30 -7.11
N SER A 132 -4.37 -0.18 -6.61
CA SER A 132 -5.81 0.04 -6.55
C SER A 132 -6.52 -0.02 -7.91
N TRP A 133 -5.90 0.46 -8.98
CA TRP A 133 -6.54 0.46 -10.32
C TRP A 133 -6.77 -0.95 -10.87
N THR A 134 -5.91 -1.93 -10.52
CA THR A 134 -5.97 -3.28 -11.09
C THR A 134 -6.60 -4.29 -10.14
N PHE A 135 -6.44 -4.10 -8.84
CA PHE A 135 -6.86 -5.09 -7.82
C PHE A 135 -7.81 -4.51 -6.75
N GLY A 136 -8.22 -3.25 -6.90
CA GLY A 136 -8.90 -2.51 -5.84
C GLY A 136 -8.00 -2.25 -4.63
N ALA A 137 -8.51 -1.51 -3.64
CA ALA A 137 -7.71 -1.18 -2.46
C ALA A 137 -7.64 -2.33 -1.44
N LEU A 138 -8.66 -3.19 -1.35
CA LEU A 138 -8.81 -4.14 -0.24
C LEU A 138 -7.78 -5.28 -0.30
N LEU A 139 -7.65 -5.94 -1.46
CA LEU A 139 -6.72 -7.06 -1.64
C LEU A 139 -5.25 -6.67 -1.38
N PRO A 140 -4.70 -5.60 -1.99
CA PRO A 140 -3.33 -5.18 -1.69
C PRO A 140 -3.17 -4.66 -0.26
N THR A 141 -4.23 -4.12 0.37
CA THR A 141 -4.17 -3.75 1.80
C THR A 141 -3.97 -5.00 2.68
N LEU A 142 -4.72 -6.07 2.44
CA LEU A 142 -4.59 -7.31 3.21
C LEU A 142 -3.20 -7.93 3.05
N ILE A 143 -2.76 -8.12 1.81
CA ILE A 143 -1.44 -8.73 1.52
C ILE A 143 -0.32 -7.81 2.00
N GLY A 144 -0.40 -6.51 1.70
CA GLY A 144 0.57 -5.51 2.12
C GLY A 144 0.68 -5.41 3.64
N ALA A 145 -0.44 -5.51 4.38
CA ALA A 145 -0.43 -5.49 5.84
C ALA A 145 0.30 -6.71 6.43
N VAL A 146 0.12 -7.90 5.85
CA VAL A 146 0.87 -9.09 6.26
C VAL A 146 2.37 -8.89 6.04
N ILE A 147 2.77 -8.43 4.85
CA ILE A 147 4.19 -8.17 4.52
C ILE A 147 4.78 -7.09 5.44
N ALA A 148 4.05 -6.00 5.66
CA ALA A 148 4.41 -4.94 6.60
C ALA A 148 4.59 -5.47 8.03
N GLY A 149 3.69 -6.34 8.50
CA GLY A 149 3.80 -6.99 9.80
C GLY A 149 5.05 -7.86 9.94
N LEU A 150 5.36 -8.65 8.92
CA LEU A 150 6.58 -9.46 8.87
C LEU A 150 7.84 -8.58 8.86
N SER A 151 7.86 -7.53 8.03
CA SER A 151 8.94 -6.53 8.00
C SER A 151 9.19 -5.90 9.37
N TRP A 152 8.12 -5.56 10.09
CA TRP A 152 8.20 -5.03 11.45
C TRP A 152 8.81 -6.04 12.42
N LEU A 153 8.36 -7.30 12.36
CA LEU A 153 8.83 -8.38 13.23
C LEU A 153 10.33 -8.65 13.03
N VAL A 154 10.75 -8.88 11.78
CA VAL A 154 12.16 -9.14 11.43
C VAL A 154 13.07 -8.02 11.93
N ARG A 155 12.69 -6.77 11.67
CA ARG A 155 13.47 -5.60 12.11
C ARG A 155 13.42 -5.40 13.63
N GLY A 156 12.30 -5.73 14.26
CA GLY A 156 12.16 -5.71 15.72
C GLY A 156 13.12 -6.69 16.39
N ILE A 157 13.19 -7.92 15.89
CA ILE A 157 14.11 -8.95 16.36
C ILE A 157 15.56 -8.53 16.12
N ALA A 158 15.91 -8.08 14.91
CA ALA A 158 17.26 -7.63 14.58
C ALA A 158 17.73 -6.49 15.51
N ARG A 159 16.86 -5.49 15.78
CA ARG A 159 17.18 -4.40 16.72
C ARG A 159 17.32 -4.85 18.16
N ARG A 160 16.61 -5.90 18.59
CA ARG A 160 16.76 -6.48 19.94
C ARG A 160 18.07 -7.25 20.04
N ALA A 161 18.37 -8.12 19.07
CA ALA A 161 19.62 -8.87 19.02
C ALA A 161 20.85 -7.96 19.02
N TRP A 162 20.83 -6.89 18.21
CA TRP A 162 21.93 -5.92 18.17
C TRP A 162 22.20 -5.24 19.52
N ARG A 163 21.15 -4.91 20.27
CA ARG A 163 21.28 -4.30 21.60
C ARG A 163 21.81 -5.27 22.66
N VAL A 164 21.55 -6.58 22.50
CA VAL A 164 22.07 -7.62 23.39
C VAL A 164 23.55 -7.88 23.13
N VAL A 165 23.99 -7.85 21.87
CA VAL A 165 25.40 -8.09 21.48
C VAL A 165 26.29 -6.89 21.77
N ARG A 166 25.74 -5.67 21.76
CA ARG A 166 26.43 -4.44 22.18
C ARG A 166 25.78 -3.85 23.42
N PRO A 167 25.92 -4.47 24.60
CA PRO A 167 25.54 -3.82 25.85
C PRO A 167 26.43 -2.56 25.99
N ALA A 168 25.79 -1.43 26.29
CA ALA A 168 26.46 -0.15 26.50
C ALA A 168 27.45 -0.21 27.67
#